data_AF-A0A645I952-F1
#
_entry.id   AF-A0A645I952-F1
#
_cell.length_a   1.000
_cell.length_b   1.000
_cell.length_c   1.000
_cell.angle_alpha   90.00
_cell.angle_beta   90.00
_cell.angle_gamma   90.00
#
_symmetry.space_group_name_H-M   'P 1'
#
loop_
_entity.id
_entity.type
_entity.pdbx_description
1 polymer ?
#
loop_
_entity_poly.entity_id
_entity_poly.type
_entity_poly.pdbx_seq_one_letter_code
_entity_poly.pdbx_strand_id
1 'polypeptide(L)'
;MHTNLDCTKGGVNDALARALGLTKISEFSPDGLGRIGYLPEEMKPESFAAFVKDTLEAKGVRYVSNGRPVKKVAVGGGACGEFVPLALEKGCDAFVTADLSYHEFLDAKALGATVIDAGHFPTEDVVCSVLVKKLKGKYPRLKVKKSASHVEVINYI
;
A
#
# COMPACT_ATOMS: atom_id res chain seq x y z
N MET A 1 -8.13 12.91 -10.62
CA MET A 1 -7.04 12.82 -9.62
C MET A 1 -6.36 11.50 -9.88
N HIS A 2 -5.04 11.48 -9.96
CA HIS A 2 -4.23 10.29 -10.27
C HIS A 2 -2.96 10.40 -9.41
N THR A 3 -1.79 10.34 -10.04
CA THR A 3 -0.46 10.47 -9.41
C THR A 3 -0.31 11.70 -8.51
N ASN A 4 -0.96 12.81 -8.83
CA ASN A 4 -0.93 14.00 -7.98
C ASN A 4 -1.58 13.78 -6.60
N LEU A 5 -2.59 12.91 -6.50
CA LEU A 5 -3.19 12.48 -5.23
C LEU A 5 -2.35 11.41 -4.56
N ASP A 6 -1.56 10.64 -5.31
CA ASP A 6 -0.68 9.60 -4.76
C ASP A 6 0.52 10.21 -4.05
N CYS A 7 1.08 11.30 -4.58
CA CYS A 7 2.26 11.95 -4.02
C CYS A 7 1.92 12.88 -2.84
N THR A 8 0.74 13.50 -2.83
CA THR A 8 0.43 14.59 -1.89
C THR A 8 0.28 14.14 -0.43
N LYS A 9 0.53 15.06 0.50
CA LYS A 9 0.32 14.84 1.94
C LYS A 9 -1.16 14.59 2.24
N GLY A 10 -1.45 13.50 2.92
CA GLY A 10 -2.80 13.00 3.18
C GLY A 10 -3.52 12.51 1.92
N GLY A 11 -2.76 12.13 0.89
CA GLY A 11 -3.21 11.46 -0.33
C GLY A 11 -3.28 9.94 -0.19
N VAL A 12 -3.18 9.21 -1.30
CA VAL A 12 -3.33 7.74 -1.32
C VAL A 12 -2.29 7.04 -0.45
N ASN A 13 -1.00 7.30 -0.67
CA ASN A 13 0.05 6.58 0.03
C ASN A 13 0.13 6.93 1.53
N ASP A 14 -0.26 8.14 1.92
CA ASP A 14 -0.47 8.49 3.33
C ASP A 14 -1.63 7.68 3.95
N ALA A 15 -2.73 7.52 3.21
CA ALA A 15 -3.90 6.77 3.68
C ALA A 15 -3.57 5.28 3.79
N LEU A 16 -2.86 4.72 2.81
CA LEU A 16 -2.41 3.33 2.79
C LEU A 16 -1.47 3.04 3.96
N ALA A 17 -0.43 3.87 4.16
CA ALA A 17 0.50 3.72 5.27
C ALA A 17 -0.22 3.77 6.63
N ARG A 18 -1.20 4.66 6.80
CA ARG A 18 -1.99 4.75 8.04
C ARG A 18 -2.96 3.60 8.22
N ALA A 19 -3.58 3.11 7.14
CA ALA A 19 -4.46 1.94 7.18
C ALA A 19 -3.69 0.73 7.73
N LEU A 20 -2.47 0.50 7.24
CA LEU A 20 -1.57 -0.56 7.72
C LEU A 20 -0.92 -0.27 9.09
N GLY A 21 -1.35 0.78 9.80
CA GLY A 21 -0.87 1.09 11.14
C GLY A 21 0.60 1.53 11.22
N LEU A 22 1.19 1.96 10.09
CA LEU A 22 2.59 2.36 10.08
C LEU A 22 2.81 3.64 10.90
N THR A 23 3.91 3.64 11.63
CA THR A 23 4.38 4.77 12.45
C THR A 23 5.62 5.41 11.83
N LYS A 24 5.96 6.63 12.27
CA LYS A 24 7.11 7.41 11.76
C LYS A 24 7.12 7.50 10.22
N ILE A 25 5.94 7.75 9.65
CA ILE A 25 5.73 7.78 8.20
C ILE A 25 6.54 8.92 7.58
N SER A 26 7.32 8.60 6.54
CA SER A 26 8.10 9.56 5.74
C SER A 26 7.93 9.30 4.24
N GLU A 27 8.45 10.22 3.43
CA GLU A 27 8.51 10.07 1.97
C GLU A 27 9.34 8.85 1.58
N PHE A 28 8.90 8.17 0.52
CA PHE A 28 9.58 7.00 -0.03
C PHE A 28 10.48 7.41 -1.20
N SER A 29 9.92 7.93 -2.29
CA SER A 29 10.67 8.38 -3.45
C SER A 29 10.88 9.91 -3.49
N PRO A 30 11.86 10.42 -4.26
CA PRO A 30 12.13 11.87 -4.37
C PRO A 30 10.99 12.68 -4.99
N ASP A 31 10.18 12.07 -5.85
CA ASP A 31 8.98 12.63 -6.47
C ASP A 31 7.72 12.52 -5.58
N GLY A 32 7.89 11.99 -4.36
CA GLY A 32 6.86 11.91 -3.34
C GLY A 32 5.91 10.72 -3.48
N LEU A 33 6.15 9.81 -4.42
CA LEU A 33 5.38 8.57 -4.57
C LEU A 33 5.70 7.59 -3.44
N GLY A 34 4.68 6.90 -2.94
CA GLY A 34 4.80 5.94 -1.86
C GLY A 34 5.19 6.53 -0.50
N ARG A 35 5.20 5.68 0.54
CA ARG A 35 5.64 6.04 1.90
C ARG A 35 6.46 4.94 2.54
N ILE A 36 7.34 5.31 3.46
CA ILE A 36 8.01 4.38 4.37
C ILE A 36 7.49 4.61 5.77
N GLY A 37 7.33 3.55 6.54
CA GLY A 37 7.09 3.63 7.98
C GLY A 37 7.48 2.34 8.70
N TYR A 38 7.10 2.26 9.97
CA TYR A 38 7.44 1.13 10.83
C TYR A 38 6.19 0.54 11.46
N LEU A 39 6.08 -0.79 11.42
CA LEU A 39 5.09 -1.52 12.17
C LEU A 39 5.32 -1.32 13.68
N PRO A 40 4.26 -1.21 14.50
CA PRO A 40 4.41 -1.14 15.96
C PRO A 40 5.14 -2.34 16.54
N GLU A 41 4.85 -3.53 16.01
CA GLU A 41 5.45 -4.82 16.39
C GLU A 41 5.97 -5.54 15.14
N GLU A 42 7.05 -6.31 15.29
CA GLU A 42 7.58 -7.12 14.19
C GLU A 42 6.64 -8.28 13.85
N MET A 43 6.52 -8.58 12.56
CA MET A 43 5.68 -9.68 12.08
C MET A 43 6.49 -10.63 11.21
N LYS A 44 6.13 -11.92 11.23
CA LYS A 44 6.59 -12.85 10.19
C LYS A 44 6.00 -12.43 8.84
N PRO A 45 6.69 -12.64 7.72
CA PRO A 45 6.22 -12.25 6.39
C PRO A 45 4.81 -12.74 6.05
N GLU A 46 4.49 -14.00 6.38
CA GLU A 46 3.18 -14.60 6.11
C GLU A 46 2.09 -13.97 6.96
N SER A 47 2.40 -13.69 8.24
CA SER A 47 1.50 -12.98 9.15
C SER A 47 1.28 -11.53 8.69
N PHE A 48 2.32 -10.87 8.19
CA PHE A 48 2.20 -9.53 7.63
C PHE A 48 1.37 -9.51 6.36
N ALA A 49 1.54 -10.48 5.45
CA ALA A 49 0.70 -10.62 4.26
C ALA A 49 -0.78 -10.84 4.62
N ALA A 50 -1.06 -11.69 5.61
CA ALA A 50 -2.42 -11.88 6.12
C ALA A 50 -2.98 -10.59 6.75
N PHE A 51 -2.18 -9.88 7.54
CA PHE A 51 -2.55 -8.59 8.11
C PHE A 51 -2.88 -7.55 7.03
N VAL A 52 -2.07 -7.45 5.97
CA VAL A 52 -2.32 -6.54 4.83
C VAL A 52 -3.64 -6.90 4.14
N LYS A 53 -3.86 -8.19 3.88
CA LYS A 53 -5.12 -8.68 3.27
C LYS A 53 -6.33 -8.23 4.08
N ASP A 54 -6.33 -8.53 5.38
CA ASP A 54 -7.48 -8.27 6.25
C ASP A 54 -7.70 -6.77 6.46
N THR A 55 -6.62 -5.99 6.62
CA THR A 55 -6.68 -4.54 6.84
C THR A 55 -7.22 -3.78 5.64
N LEU A 56 -6.86 -4.21 4.43
CA LEU A 56 -7.31 -3.59 3.19
C LEU A 56 -8.63 -4.19 2.68
N GLU A 57 -9.21 -5.15 3.43
CA GLU A 57 -10.37 -5.93 3.01
C GLU A 57 -10.16 -6.55 1.60
N ALA A 58 -8.91 -6.88 1.27
CA ALA A 58 -8.55 -7.45 -0.02
C ALA A 58 -9.07 -8.88 -0.10
N LYS A 59 -9.71 -9.23 -1.22
CA LYS A 59 -10.23 -10.59 -1.45
C LYS A 59 -9.10 -11.64 -1.44
N GLY A 60 -7.90 -11.25 -1.80
CA GLY A 60 -6.68 -12.05 -1.71
C GLY A 60 -5.44 -11.17 -1.86
N VAL A 61 -4.28 -11.73 -1.52
CA VAL A 61 -2.97 -11.09 -1.72
C VAL A 61 -2.01 -12.13 -2.29
N ARG A 62 -1.04 -11.68 -3.09
CA ARG A 62 0.07 -12.50 -3.58
C ARG A 62 1.36 -11.95 -3.00
N TYR A 63 2.27 -12.81 -2.56
CA TYR A 63 3.52 -12.35 -1.98
C TYR A 63 4.68 -13.30 -2.23
N VAL A 64 5.89 -12.75 -2.24
CA VAL A 64 7.14 -13.50 -2.06
C VAL A 64 7.84 -12.97 -0.82
N SER A 65 8.67 -13.79 -0.20
CA SER A 65 9.38 -13.43 1.02
C SER A 65 10.81 -13.95 1.05
N ASN A 66 11.66 -13.21 1.73
CA ASN A 66 13.01 -13.61 2.13
C ASN A 66 13.08 -14.31 3.51
N GLY A 67 11.93 -14.53 4.16
CA GLY A 67 11.82 -15.21 5.46
C GLY A 67 12.25 -14.41 6.68
N ARG A 68 12.69 -13.15 6.53
CA ARG A 68 13.09 -12.29 7.65
C ARG A 68 11.88 -11.57 8.25
N PRO A 69 11.89 -11.24 9.55
CA PRO A 69 10.83 -10.43 10.16
C PRO A 69 10.64 -9.08 9.47
N VAL A 70 9.40 -8.61 9.43
CA VAL A 70 9.01 -7.32 8.84
C VAL A 70 8.83 -6.29 9.94
N LYS A 71 9.58 -5.19 9.88
CA LYS A 71 9.44 -4.01 10.76
C LYS A 71 9.28 -2.73 9.98
N LYS A 72 10.19 -2.46 9.05
CA LYS A 72 10.20 -1.27 8.19
C LYS A 72 9.54 -1.61 6.87
N VAL A 73 8.50 -0.87 6.52
CA VAL A 73 7.64 -1.16 5.38
C VAL A 73 7.60 0.04 4.45
N ALA A 74 7.84 -0.20 3.16
CA ALA A 74 7.47 0.73 2.11
C ALA A 74 6.07 0.39 1.58
N VAL A 75 5.30 1.39 1.17
CA VAL A 75 4.00 1.23 0.51
C VAL A 75 3.92 2.11 -0.73
N GLY A 76 3.33 1.61 -1.80
CA GLY A 76 3.00 2.35 -3.01
C GLY A 76 1.72 1.77 -3.61
N GLY A 77 0.60 2.49 -3.50
CA GLY A 77 -0.68 2.02 -4.03
C GLY A 77 -0.66 1.91 -5.55
N GLY A 78 -1.48 1.01 -6.10
CA GLY A 78 -1.49 0.74 -7.54
C GLY A 78 -0.22 0.06 -8.03
N ALA A 79 0.14 0.29 -9.29
CA ALA A 79 1.28 -0.35 -9.95
C ALA A 79 2.59 0.38 -9.64
N CYS A 80 3.28 -0.02 -8.57
CA CYS A 80 4.58 0.54 -8.15
C CYS A 80 5.71 -0.51 -8.11
N GLY A 81 5.59 -1.61 -8.86
CA GLY A 81 6.53 -2.74 -8.83
C GLY A 81 7.98 -2.38 -9.20
N GLU A 82 8.18 -1.35 -10.02
CA GLU A 82 9.49 -0.84 -10.40
C GLU A 82 10.30 -0.27 -9.23
N PHE A 83 9.64 0.03 -8.10
CA PHE A 83 10.28 0.61 -6.92
C PHE A 83 10.77 -0.43 -5.89
N VAL A 84 10.64 -1.73 -6.18
CA VAL A 84 11.19 -2.80 -5.31
C VAL A 84 12.68 -2.58 -4.99
N PRO A 85 13.57 -2.24 -5.96
CA PRO A 85 14.97 -1.97 -5.67
C PRO A 85 15.17 -0.77 -4.71
N LEU A 86 14.36 0.29 -4.86
CA LEU A 86 14.42 1.46 -3.99
C LEU A 86 13.99 1.13 -2.55
N ALA A 87 12.98 0.27 -2.38
CA ALA A 87 12.57 -0.21 -1.06
C ALA A 87 13.71 -0.94 -0.34
N LEU A 88 14.43 -1.80 -1.06
CA LEU A 88 15.62 -2.50 -0.55
C LEU A 88 16.77 -1.55 -0.24
N GLU A 89 17.08 -0.60 -1.13
CA GLU A 89 18.11 0.42 -0.91
C GLU A 89 17.84 1.21 0.38
N LYS A 90 16.57 1.53 0.63
CA LYS A 90 16.13 2.22 1.85
C LYS A 90 16.02 1.30 3.07
N GLY A 91 16.41 0.03 2.93
CA GLY A 91 16.44 -0.95 4.01
C GLY A 91 15.05 -1.35 4.52
N CYS A 92 14.03 -1.32 3.66
CA CYS A 92 12.71 -1.82 4.02
C CYS A 92 12.71 -3.35 4.03
N ASP A 93 12.06 -3.93 5.03
CA ASP A 93 11.92 -5.38 5.17
C ASP A 93 10.83 -5.92 4.24
N ALA A 94 9.82 -5.10 3.95
CA ALA A 94 8.77 -5.41 3.00
C ALA A 94 8.33 -4.20 2.17
N PHE A 95 7.79 -4.46 0.98
CA PHE A 95 7.13 -3.48 0.13
C PHE A 95 5.70 -3.93 -0.22
N VAL A 96 4.71 -3.08 0.04
CA VAL A 96 3.29 -3.33 -0.30
C VAL A 96 2.91 -2.49 -1.52
N THR A 97 2.48 -3.15 -2.58
CA THR A 97 2.06 -2.54 -3.86
C THR A 97 0.92 -3.35 -4.47
N ALA A 98 0.57 -3.08 -5.73
CA ALA A 98 -0.27 -3.92 -6.56
C ALA A 98 0.33 -4.16 -7.96
N ASP A 99 -0.41 -4.91 -8.78
CA ASP A 99 -0.20 -5.16 -10.21
C ASP A 99 1.16 -5.78 -10.57
N LEU A 100 1.72 -6.58 -9.67
CA LEU A 100 2.97 -7.28 -9.95
C LEU A 100 2.75 -8.39 -10.97
N SER A 101 3.57 -8.36 -12.01
CA SER A 101 3.76 -9.45 -12.95
C SER A 101 4.55 -10.59 -12.31
N TYR A 102 4.47 -11.78 -12.93
CA TYR A 102 5.26 -12.93 -12.47
C TYR A 102 6.78 -12.66 -12.49
N HIS A 103 7.27 -11.93 -13.49
CA HIS A 103 8.69 -11.58 -13.59
C HIS A 103 9.13 -10.65 -12.47
N GLU A 104 8.31 -9.67 -12.09
CA GLU A 104 8.61 -8.80 -10.94
C GLU A 104 8.65 -9.59 -9.63
N PHE A 105 7.80 -10.62 -9.46
CA PHE A 105 7.93 -11.54 -8.32
C PHE A 105 9.23 -12.35 -8.35
N LEU A 106 9.67 -12.82 -9.52
CA LEU A 106 10.94 -13.51 -9.67
C LEU A 106 12.12 -12.59 -9.32
N ASP A 107 12.11 -11.36 -9.82
CA ASP A 107 13.14 -10.36 -9.58
C ASP A 107 13.18 -9.99 -8.09
N ALA A 108 12.02 -9.73 -7.47
CA ALA A 108 11.92 -9.46 -6.05
C ALA A 108 12.49 -10.63 -5.22
N LYS A 109 12.19 -11.88 -5.60
CA LYS A 109 12.73 -13.06 -4.94
C LYS A 109 14.24 -13.18 -5.11
N ALA A 110 14.76 -12.91 -6.32
CA ALA A 110 16.20 -12.94 -6.60
C ALA A 110 16.97 -11.87 -5.82
N LEU A 111 16.36 -10.69 -5.62
CA LEU A 111 16.89 -9.61 -4.81
C LEU A 111 16.75 -9.85 -3.29
N GLY A 112 16.08 -10.93 -2.89
CA GLY A 112 15.81 -11.22 -1.47
C GLY A 112 14.86 -10.22 -0.82
N ALA A 113 13.88 -9.71 -1.56
CA ALA A 113 12.83 -8.84 -1.05
C ALA A 113 11.64 -9.64 -0.51
N THR A 114 10.96 -9.09 0.49
CA THR A 114 9.56 -9.43 0.75
C THR A 114 8.69 -8.39 0.06
N VAL A 115 7.83 -8.83 -0.87
CA VAL A 115 6.90 -7.95 -1.59
C VAL A 115 5.50 -8.53 -1.53
N ILE A 116 4.51 -7.66 -1.33
CA ILE A 116 3.11 -8.03 -1.24
C ILE A 116 2.36 -7.24 -2.31
N ASP A 117 1.72 -7.97 -3.22
CA ASP A 117 0.68 -7.46 -4.10
C ASP A 117 -0.66 -7.61 -3.40
N ALA A 118 -1.24 -6.47 -3.01
CA ALA A 118 -2.50 -6.39 -2.29
C ALA A 118 -3.69 -5.96 -3.16
N GLY A 119 -3.53 -6.00 -4.49
CA GLY A 119 -4.56 -5.58 -5.45
C GLY A 119 -4.64 -4.07 -5.66
N HIS A 120 -4.91 -3.67 -6.90
CA HIS A 120 -4.92 -2.25 -7.29
C HIS A 120 -6.00 -1.48 -6.56
N PHE A 121 -7.25 -1.99 -6.59
CA PHE A 121 -8.37 -1.31 -5.97
C PHE A 121 -8.20 -1.18 -4.45
N PRO A 122 -7.91 -2.24 -3.67
CA PRO A 122 -7.76 -2.14 -2.21
C PRO A 122 -6.67 -1.15 -1.77
N THR A 123 -5.55 -1.10 -2.50
CA THR A 123 -4.42 -0.23 -2.14
C THR A 123 -4.68 1.26 -2.40
N GLU A 124 -5.56 1.61 -3.33
CA GLU A 124 -5.92 2.99 -3.63
C GLU A 124 -7.21 3.47 -2.95
N ASP A 125 -8.18 2.56 -2.76
CA ASP A 125 -9.51 2.86 -2.25
C ASP A 125 -9.51 3.45 -0.83
N VAL A 126 -8.48 3.14 -0.04
CA VAL A 126 -8.23 3.70 1.30
C VAL A 126 -8.36 5.22 1.36
N VAL A 127 -8.02 5.93 0.28
CA VAL A 127 -8.10 7.41 0.21
C VAL A 127 -9.53 7.93 0.21
N CYS A 128 -10.50 7.14 -0.25
CA CYS A 128 -11.88 7.58 -0.42
C CYS A 128 -12.49 8.03 0.91
N SER A 129 -12.23 7.30 1.99
CA SER A 129 -12.69 7.66 3.34
C SER A 129 -12.10 9.00 3.81
N VAL A 130 -10.83 9.24 3.50
CA VAL A 130 -10.09 10.47 3.82
C VAL A 130 -10.68 11.66 3.07
N LEU A 131 -10.95 11.50 1.77
CA LEU A 131 -11.54 12.54 0.94
C LEU A 131 -12.97 12.87 1.39
N VAL A 132 -13.80 11.87 1.68
CA VAL A 132 -15.16 12.08 2.21
C VAL A 132 -15.10 12.89 3.50
N LYS A 133 -14.21 12.53 4.43
CA LYS A 133 -14.04 13.27 5.69
C LYS A 133 -13.56 14.70 5.46
N LYS A 134 -12.55 14.90 4.61
CA LYS A 134 -12.02 16.23 4.25
C LYS A 134 -13.09 17.12 3.63
N LEU A 135 -13.84 16.61 2.65
CA LEU A 135 -14.87 17.38 1.95
C LEU A 135 -16.04 17.72 2.87
N LYS A 136 -16.52 16.77 3.70
CA LYS A 136 -17.58 17.05 4.69
C LYS A 136 -17.15 18.08 5.73
N GLY A 137 -15.91 17.99 6.21
CA GLY A 137 -15.36 18.96 7.16
C GLY A 137 -15.23 20.37 6.57
N LYS A 138 -14.77 20.47 5.32
CA LYS A 138 -14.57 21.77 4.65
C LYS A 138 -15.86 22.38 4.11
N TYR A 139 -16.81 21.55 3.69
CA TYR A 139 -18.07 21.96 3.07
C TYR A 139 -19.26 21.25 3.74
N PRO A 140 -19.69 21.67 4.95
CA PRO A 140 -20.71 20.95 5.73
C PRO A 140 -22.08 20.83 5.05
N ARG A 141 -22.40 21.73 4.11
CA ARG A 141 -23.66 21.70 3.34
C ARG A 141 -23.62 20.76 2.14
N LEU A 142 -22.42 20.30 1.74
CA LEU A 142 -22.26 19.41 0.59
C LEU A 142 -22.57 17.96 1.01
N LYS A 143 -23.49 17.31 0.29
CA LYS A 143 -23.73 15.87 0.45
C LYS A 143 -22.64 15.09 -0.26
N VAL A 144 -21.72 14.51 0.51
CA VAL A 144 -20.62 13.70 -0.02
C VAL A 144 -20.82 12.24 0.37
N LYS A 145 -20.73 11.34 -0.62
CA LYS A 145 -20.77 9.89 -0.45
C LYS A 145 -19.66 9.26 -1.29
N LYS A 146 -19.09 8.16 -0.80
CA LYS A 146 -18.22 7.27 -1.59
C LYS A 146 -19.11 6.52 -2.59
N SER A 147 -18.61 6.31 -3.81
CA SER A 147 -19.33 5.49 -4.79
C SER A 147 -19.40 4.03 -4.33
N ALA A 148 -20.52 3.36 -4.58
CA ALA A 148 -20.69 1.92 -4.37
C ALA A 148 -20.49 1.11 -5.66
N SER A 149 -20.32 1.77 -6.82
CA SER A 149 -20.23 1.10 -8.12
C SER A 149 -18.80 0.71 -8.51
N HIS A 150 -17.79 1.33 -7.90
CA HIS A 150 -16.39 1.04 -8.17
C HIS A 150 -15.87 0.12 -7.07
N VAL A 151 -15.52 -1.11 -7.45
CA VAL A 151 -15.11 -2.20 -6.58
C VAL A 151 -14.04 -3.03 -7.29
N GLU A 152 -13.31 -3.85 -6.52
CA GLU A 152 -12.36 -4.81 -7.06
C GLU A 152 -12.98 -5.69 -8.15
N VAL A 153 -12.34 -5.70 -9.32
CA VAL A 153 -12.78 -6.44 -10.51
C VAL A 153 -12.20 -7.85 -10.57
N ILE A 154 -11.10 -8.11 -9.83
CA ILE A 154 -10.48 -9.42 -9.72
C ILE A 154 -11.24 -10.25 -8.68
N ASN A 155 -11.49 -11.52 -9.00
CA ASN A 155 -12.12 -12.48 -8.11
C ASN A 155 -11.14 -13.59 -7.75
N TYR A 156 -11.24 -14.07 -6.52
CA TYR A 156 -10.38 -15.08 -5.93
C TYR A 156 -11.26 -16.28 -5.55
N ILE A 157 -10.70 -17.49 -5.61
CA ILE A 157 -11.35 -18.75 -5.19
C ILE A 157 -10.84 -19.13 -3.81
#